data_AF-C4Y4V6-F1
#
_entry.id   AF-C4Y4V6-F1
#
_cell.length_a   1.000
_cell.length_b   1.000
_cell.length_c   1.000
_cell.angle_alpha   90.00
_cell.angle_beta   90.00
_cell.angle_gamma   90.00
#
_symmetry.space_group_name_H-M   'P 1'
#
loop_
_entity.id
_entity.type
_entity.pdbx_description
1 polymer ?
#
loop_
_entity_poly.entity_id
_entity_poly.type
_entity_poly.pdbx_seq_one_letter_code
_entity_poly.pdbx_strand_id
1 'polypeptide(L)'
;MAIKKLKNLQWYDHLWEEFIPFITAGKVHLIVQVTQENPEPVESSSEKSFSATEGEKNPFSSSRVRTYSSISSSSFGNESNFTILYGRPDLKEYISRGIQEECDKNYRKAFACLGCGPASFNGEIHRICEKDKWIDAAPQVYCYTESFG
;
A
#
# COMPACT_ATOMS: atom_id res chain seq x y z
N MET A 1 -12.75 -11.02 -1.83
CA MET A 1 -12.76 -10.75 -0.37
C MET A 1 -12.09 -9.39 -0.14
N ALA A 2 -12.50 -8.59 0.85
CA ALA A 2 -11.88 -7.29 1.13
C ALA A 2 -11.64 -7.16 2.65
N ILE A 3 -10.51 -6.57 3.04
CA ILE A 3 -10.22 -6.27 4.45
C ILE A 3 -11.08 -5.07 4.84
N LYS A 4 -12.25 -5.38 5.42
CA LYS A 4 -13.20 -4.36 5.91
C LYS A 4 -12.76 -3.87 7.29
N LYS A 5 -12.29 -4.79 8.12
CA LYS A 5 -11.90 -4.60 9.52
C LYS A 5 -10.52 -5.19 9.77
N LEU A 6 -9.76 -4.64 10.72
CA LEU A 6 -8.46 -5.21 11.13
C LEU A 6 -8.58 -6.66 11.56
N LYS A 7 -9.68 -7.01 12.24
CA LYS A 7 -9.97 -8.40 12.64
C LYS A 7 -10.08 -9.37 11.46
N ASN A 8 -10.26 -8.91 10.22
CA ASN A 8 -10.24 -9.80 9.04
C ASN A 8 -8.82 -10.30 8.71
N LEU A 9 -7.77 -9.69 9.24
CA LEU A 9 -6.39 -10.15 9.03
C LEU A 9 -6.12 -11.53 9.61
N GLN A 10 -6.84 -11.91 10.68
CA GLN A 10 -6.71 -13.23 11.28
C GLN A 10 -6.99 -14.38 10.30
N TRP A 11 -7.75 -14.12 9.22
CA TRP A 11 -8.02 -15.11 8.16
C TRP A 11 -6.76 -15.50 7.39
N TYR A 12 -5.70 -14.70 7.47
CA TYR A 12 -4.43 -14.89 6.78
C TYR A 12 -3.31 -15.33 7.74
N ASP A 13 -3.63 -15.66 8.99
CA ASP A 13 -2.61 -15.98 10.00
C ASP A 13 -1.68 -17.13 9.59
N HIS A 14 -2.25 -18.13 8.92
CA HIS A 14 -1.52 -19.28 8.38
C HIS A 14 -0.55 -18.93 7.24
N LEU A 15 -0.70 -17.77 6.58
CA LEU A 15 0.18 -17.35 5.48
C LEU A 15 1.36 -16.52 5.97
N TRP A 16 1.28 -15.89 7.15
CA TRP A 16 2.31 -14.95 7.58
C TRP A 16 3.68 -15.60 7.74
N GLU A 17 3.75 -16.84 8.24
CA GLU A 17 5.01 -17.56 8.39
C GLU A 17 5.75 -17.72 7.06
N GLU A 18 5.02 -17.91 5.96
CA GLU A 18 5.59 -18.04 4.62
C GLU A 18 5.96 -16.68 4.01
N PHE A 19 5.19 -15.63 4.29
CA PHE A 19 5.38 -14.31 3.68
C PHE A 19 6.44 -13.44 4.38
N ILE A 20 6.59 -13.55 5.70
CA ILE A 20 7.50 -12.71 6.50
C ILE A 20 8.94 -12.71 5.96
N PRO A 21 9.55 -13.85 5.59
CA PRO A 21 10.93 -13.86 5.07
C PRO A 21 11.14 -13.00 3.81
N PHE A 22 10.13 -12.85 2.96
CA PHE A 22 10.22 -12.01 1.76
C PHE A 22 10.12 -10.53 2.10
N ILE A 23 9.32 -10.21 3.10
CA ILE A 23 9.15 -8.84 3.57
C ILE A 23 10.42 -8.37 4.29
N THR A 24 10.97 -9.18 5.20
CA THR A 24 12.22 -8.85 5.91
C THR A 24 13.43 -8.79 5.00
N ALA A 25 13.45 -9.58 3.91
CA ALA A 25 14.46 -9.50 2.86
C ALA A 25 14.29 -8.29 1.92
N GLY A 26 13.26 -7.44 2.10
CA GLY A 26 12.99 -6.29 1.25
C GLY A 26 12.51 -6.64 -0.17
N LYS A 27 12.09 -7.89 -0.40
CA LYS A 27 11.59 -8.34 -1.72
C LYS A 27 10.12 -7.99 -1.93
N VAL A 28 9.38 -7.77 -0.85
CA VAL A 28 7.95 -7.46 -0.87
C VAL A 28 7.68 -6.30 0.08
N HIS A 29 6.97 -5.29 -0.40
CA HIS A 29 6.38 -4.26 0.45
C HIS A 29 4.87 -4.49 0.51
N LEU A 30 4.35 -4.81 1.70
CA LEU A 30 2.94 -5.11 1.89
C LEU A 30 2.21 -3.90 2.48
N ILE A 31 1.16 -3.47 1.79
CA ILE A 31 0.24 -2.44 2.27
C ILE A 31 -1.13 -3.08 2.45
N VAL A 32 -1.62 -3.07 3.68
CA VAL A 32 -2.97 -3.53 4.05
C VAL A 32 -3.87 -2.32 4.15
N GLN A 33 -5.01 -2.37 3.47
CA GLN A 33 -5.98 -1.28 3.53
C GLN A 33 -7.32 -1.68 4.10
N VAL A 34 -7.69 -1.05 5.20
CA VAL A 34 -8.89 -1.31 5.97
C VAL A 34 -9.98 -0.30 5.59
N THR A 35 -11.06 -0.79 4.99
CA THR A 35 -12.04 0.08 4.30
C THR A 35 -13.28 0.46 5.13
N GLN A 36 -13.56 -0.20 6.26
CA GLN A 36 -14.77 -0.01 7.06
C GLN A 36 -14.51 0.19 8.56
N GLU A 37 -13.28 0.59 8.92
CA GLU A 37 -12.94 1.03 10.27
C GLU A 37 -12.37 2.43 10.22
N ASN A 38 -12.74 3.24 11.21
CA ASN A 38 -12.03 4.47 11.51
C ASN A 38 -11.03 4.15 12.62
N PRO A 39 -9.79 4.67 12.55
CA PRO A 39 -8.87 4.54 13.66
C PRO A 39 -9.50 5.20 14.89
N GLU A 40 -9.50 4.50 16.03
CA GLU A 40 -9.92 5.11 17.28
C GLU A 40 -9.00 6.30 17.58
N PRO A 41 -9.55 7.47 17.97
CA PRO A 41 -8.72 8.58 18.39
C PRO A 41 -7.94 8.14 19.62
N VAL A 42 -6.62 8.05 19.49
CA VAL A 42 -5.74 7.86 20.64
C VAL A 42 -5.92 9.09 21.53
N GLU A 43 -6.47 8.91 22.73
CA GLU A 43 -6.42 9.94 23.76
C GLU A 43 -4.94 10.20 24.08
N SER A 44 -4.44 11.34 23.61
CA SER A 44 -3.09 11.80 23.91
C SER A 44 -3.02 12.16 25.38
N SER A 45 -2.57 11.23 26.22
CA SER A 45 -2.17 11.56 27.57
C SER A 45 -0.78 12.18 27.53
N SER A 46 -0.76 13.47 27.89
CA SER A 46 0.38 14.28 28.32
C SER A 46 1.23 14.96 27.23
N GLU A 47 1.09 16.28 27.27
CA GLU A 47 1.85 17.33 26.61
C GLU A 47 3.37 17.16 26.73
N LYS A 48 4.08 17.35 25.63
CA LYS A 48 5.37 18.05 25.61
C LYS A 48 5.55 18.73 24.26
N SER A 49 5.26 20.02 24.26
CA SER A 49 5.60 20.97 23.22
C SER A 49 7.09 20.90 22.86
N PHE A 50 7.41 20.74 21.58
CA PHE A 50 8.71 21.13 21.03
C PHE A 50 8.51 21.89 19.72
N SER A 51 9.22 23.01 19.62
CA SER A 51 9.01 24.10 18.68
C SER A 51 9.29 23.74 17.22
N ALA A 52 8.54 24.39 16.34
CA ALA A 52 8.74 24.42 14.91
C ALA A 52 10.10 24.99 14.51
N THR A 53 10.75 24.35 13.54
CA THR A 53 11.68 25.00 12.62
C THR A 53 11.26 24.66 11.20
N GLU A 54 11.06 25.72 10.42
CA GLU A 54 10.67 25.74 9.02
C GLU A 54 11.73 25.09 8.12
N GLY A 55 11.28 24.32 7.12
CA GLY A 55 12.14 23.86 6.04
C GLY A 55 11.58 22.66 5.29
N GLU A 56 11.28 22.88 4.00
CA GLU A 56 11.02 21.88 2.95
C GLU A 56 9.58 21.38 2.73
N LYS A 57 9.01 21.90 1.65
CA LYS A 57 7.71 21.54 1.07
C LYS A 57 7.80 20.18 0.38
N ASN A 58 7.36 19.12 1.04
CA ASN A 58 7.02 17.85 0.38
C ASN A 58 5.56 17.89 -0.12
N PRO A 59 5.26 17.49 -1.37
CA PRO A 59 3.90 17.50 -1.92
C PRO A 59 3.03 16.32 -1.43
N PHE A 60 3.20 15.92 -0.16
CA PHE A 60 2.39 14.90 0.48
C PHE A 60 1.18 15.56 1.15
N SER A 61 0.20 15.95 0.34
CA SER A 61 -1.08 16.48 0.83
C SER A 61 -2.23 15.90 0.05
N SER A 62 -2.65 14.68 0.43
CA SER A 62 -4.06 14.34 0.68
C SER A 62 -4.22 12.83 0.92
N SER A 63 -3.51 12.27 1.91
CA SER A 63 -3.86 11.02 2.57
C SER A 63 -3.10 11.00 3.90
N ARG A 64 -3.80 10.85 5.02
CA ARG A 64 -3.14 10.79 6.35
C ARG A 64 -2.35 9.49 6.47
N VAL A 65 -1.11 9.47 5.99
CA VAL A 65 -0.16 8.41 6.35
C VAL A 65 0.23 8.65 7.81
N ARG A 66 -0.28 7.79 8.68
CA ARG A 66 0.16 7.70 10.07
C ARG A 66 0.88 6.36 10.19
N THR A 67 2.19 6.41 10.42
CA THR A 67 2.97 5.25 10.83
C THR A 67 2.54 4.89 12.24
N TYR A 68 1.87 3.75 12.40
CA TYR A 68 1.43 3.27 13.70
C TYR A 68 2.42 2.25 14.23
N SER A 69 3.18 2.64 15.24
CA SER A 69 3.92 1.73 16.11
C SER A 69 3.12 1.59 17.40
N SER A 70 2.06 0.78 17.40
CA SER A 70 1.43 0.19 18.60
C SER A 70 0.12 -0.50 18.23
N ILE A 71 0.15 -1.83 18.05
CA ILE A 71 -1.05 -2.66 18.15
C ILE A 71 -0.89 -3.51 19.41
N SER A 72 -1.82 -3.31 20.34
CA SER A 72 -1.90 -4.02 21.61
C SER A 72 -2.17 -5.51 21.38
N SER A 73 -1.17 -6.33 21.70
CA SER A 73 -1.24 -7.75 22.13
C SER A 73 -2.23 -8.70 21.43
N SER A 74 -2.17 -8.81 20.10
CA SER A 74 -2.61 -10.01 19.39
C SER A 74 -1.52 -10.40 18.38
N SER A 75 -0.60 -11.28 18.77
CA SER A 75 0.45 -11.93 17.94
C SER A 75 1.33 -11.11 16.98
N PHE A 76 1.08 -9.82 16.79
CA PHE A 76 1.81 -8.93 15.90
C PHE A 76 2.70 -8.03 16.77
N GLY A 77 3.97 -8.42 16.89
CA GLY A 77 5.00 -7.63 17.56
C GLY A 77 5.14 -6.24 16.94
N ASN A 78 5.47 -5.27 17.79
CA ASN A 78 5.52 -3.82 17.55
C ASN A 78 6.50 -3.29 16.48
N GLU A 79 6.97 -4.13 15.56
CA GLU A 79 7.74 -3.72 14.37
C GLU A 79 7.07 -4.32 13.14
N SER A 80 5.98 -3.68 12.69
CA SER A 80 5.14 -4.25 11.65
C SER A 80 5.88 -4.25 10.31
N ASN A 81 6.27 -5.43 9.85
CA ASN A 81 6.84 -5.70 8.53
C ASN A 81 5.98 -5.14 7.37
N PHE A 82 4.75 -4.72 7.62
CA PHE A 82 3.80 -4.21 6.63
C PHE A 82 3.15 -2.90 7.10
N THR A 83 2.61 -2.13 6.16
CA THR A 83 1.94 -0.85 6.44
C THR A 83 0.42 -1.03 6.48
N ILE A 84 -0.24 -0.51 7.50
CA ILE A 84 -1.71 -0.48 7.59
C ILE A 84 -2.22 0.93 7.30
N LEU A 85 -3.12 1.04 6.33
CA LEU A 85 -3.81 2.28 5.99
C LEU A 85 -5.33 2.11 6.12
N TYR A 86 -6.03 3.22 6.33
CA TYR A 86 -7.49 3.25 6.44
C TYR A 86 -8.11 4.00 5.26
N GLY A 87 -9.28 3.57 4.81
CA GLY A 87 -9.99 4.16 3.68
C GLY A 87 -9.84 3.36 2.39
N ARG A 88 -10.17 3.98 1.25
CA ARG A 88 -10.05 3.36 -0.09
C ARG A 88 -8.65 3.64 -0.68
N PRO A 89 -8.09 2.71 -1.47
CA PRO A 89 -6.77 2.91 -2.07
C PRO A 89 -6.82 4.01 -3.10
N ASP A 90 -5.82 4.88 -3.09
CA ASP A 90 -5.48 5.62 -4.29
C ASP A 90 -4.67 4.69 -5.21
N LEU A 91 -5.39 3.83 -5.93
CA LEU A 91 -4.79 2.87 -6.87
C LEU A 91 -3.96 3.59 -7.93
N LYS A 92 -4.38 4.79 -8.32
CA LYS A 92 -3.68 5.60 -9.31
C LYS A 92 -2.31 5.99 -8.78
N GLU A 93 -2.23 6.54 -7.58
CA GLU A 93 -0.93 6.90 -6.98
C GLU A 93 0.02 5.70 -6.92
N TYR A 94 -0.44 4.55 -6.41
CA TYR A 94 0.42 3.37 -6.25
C TYR A 94 0.93 2.82 -7.58
N ILE A 95 0.04 2.65 -8.56
CA ILE A 95 0.39 2.06 -9.86
C ILE A 95 1.25 3.04 -10.66
N SER A 96 0.85 4.31 -10.74
CA SER A 96 1.62 5.33 -11.47
C SER A 96 3.03 5.48 -10.90
N ARG A 97 3.17 5.48 -9.56
CA ARG A 97 4.50 5.54 -8.92
C ARG A 97 5.33 4.30 -9.24
N GLY A 98 4.77 3.10 -9.13
CA GLY A 98 5.49 1.87 -9.43
C GLY A 98 5.97 1.79 -10.89
N ILE A 99 5.15 2.26 -11.85
CA ILE A 99 5.57 2.36 -13.26
C ILE A 99 6.68 3.40 -13.43
N GLN A 100 6.56 4.55 -12.76
CA GLN A 100 7.53 5.64 -12.85
C GLN A 100 8.90 5.27 -12.26
N GLU A 101 8.93 4.52 -11.17
CA GLU A 101 10.17 3.99 -10.55
C GLU A 101 10.94 3.04 -11.48
N GLU A 102 10.23 2.38 -12.41
CA GLU A 102 10.82 1.50 -13.42
C GLU A 102 11.11 2.18 -14.76
N CYS A 103 10.84 3.48 -14.90
CA CYS A 103 11.16 4.23 -16.11
C CYS A 103 12.67 4.43 -16.25
N ASP A 104 13.21 4.04 -17.40
CA ASP A 104 14.64 4.14 -17.70
C ASP A 104 14.83 4.43 -19.20
N LYS A 105 15.55 5.51 -19.50
CA LYS A 105 15.79 6.00 -20.87
C LYS A 105 16.74 5.11 -21.66
N ASN A 106 17.59 4.34 -20.97
CA ASN A 106 18.67 3.56 -21.55
C ASN A 106 18.34 2.05 -21.60
N TYR A 107 17.42 1.58 -20.76
CA TYR A 107 17.04 0.18 -20.71
C TYR A 107 15.54 0.02 -20.44
N ARG A 108 14.82 -0.58 -21.38
CA ARG A 108 13.37 -0.77 -21.22
C ARG A 108 13.08 -1.98 -20.34
N LYS A 109 12.72 -1.73 -19.09
CA LYS A 109 12.28 -2.76 -18.14
C LYS A 109 10.85 -3.24 -18.43
N ALA A 110 10.38 -4.22 -17.66
CA ALA A 110 9.00 -4.70 -17.67
C ALA A 110 8.36 -4.48 -16.30
N PHE A 111 7.09 -4.12 -16.28
CA PHE A 111 6.28 -3.93 -15.07
C PHE A 111 4.98 -4.72 -15.22
N ALA A 112 4.65 -5.55 -14.24
CA ALA A 112 3.40 -6.31 -14.23
C ALA A 112 2.51 -5.83 -13.09
N CYS A 113 1.26 -5.49 -13.39
CA CYS A 113 0.23 -5.18 -12.40
C CYS A 113 -0.88 -6.21 -12.48
N LEU A 114 -1.37 -6.65 -11.32
CA LEU A 114 -2.33 -7.75 -11.23
C LEU A 114 -3.43 -7.38 -10.24
N GLY A 115 -4.68 -7.49 -10.71
CA GLY A 115 -5.87 -7.28 -9.89
C GLY A 115 -6.62 -8.59 -9.67
N CYS A 116 -6.95 -8.90 -8.42
CA CYS A 116 -7.84 -10.02 -8.06
C CYS A 116 -8.94 -9.51 -7.11
N GLY A 117 -10.05 -9.06 -7.68
CA GLY A 117 -11.13 -8.46 -6.92
C GLY A 117 -12.41 -8.24 -7.73
N PRO A 118 -13.34 -7.40 -7.22
CA PRO A 118 -14.55 -7.03 -7.95
C PRO A 118 -14.24 -6.39 -9.31
N ALA A 119 -15.15 -6.54 -10.27
CA ALA A 119 -14.96 -6.02 -11.63
C ALA A 119 -14.66 -4.50 -11.68
N SER A 120 -15.27 -3.71 -10.80
CA SER A 120 -15.00 -2.28 -10.71
C SER A 120 -13.56 -1.96 -10.25
N PHE A 121 -13.03 -2.74 -9.32
CA PHE A 121 -11.65 -2.60 -8.83
C PHE A 121 -10.65 -2.99 -9.92
N ASN A 122 -10.83 -4.15 -10.55
CA ASN A 122 -9.95 -4.60 -11.62
C ASN A 122 -10.03 -3.65 -12.83
N GLY A 123 -11.23 -3.17 -13.18
CA GLY A 123 -11.41 -2.21 -14.27
C GLY A 123 -10.69 -0.89 -14.03
N GLU A 124 -10.61 -0.43 -12.78
CA GLU A 124 -9.84 0.75 -12.41
C GLU A 124 -8.33 0.54 -12.57
N ILE A 125 -7.79 -0.61 -12.10
CA ILE A 125 -6.38 -1.00 -12.31
C ILE A 125 -6.05 -0.99 -13.80
N HIS A 126 -6.84 -1.67 -14.62
CA HIS A 126 -6.67 -1.71 -16.08
C HIS A 126 -6.63 -0.31 -16.67
N ARG A 127 -7.59 0.55 -16.32
CA ARG A 127 -7.63 1.93 -16.83
C ARG A 127 -6.38 2.74 -16.48
N ILE A 128 -5.84 2.58 -15.27
CA ILE A 128 -4.63 3.28 -14.82
C ILE A 128 -3.42 2.76 -15.60
N CYS A 129 -3.24 1.43 -15.63
CA CYS A 129 -2.20 0.80 -16.44
C CYS A 129 -2.22 1.25 -17.90
N GLU A 130 -3.41 1.26 -18.50
CA GLU A 130 -3.61 1.60 -19.91
C GLU A 130 -3.15 3.01 -20.25
N LYS A 131 -3.34 3.92 -19.30
CA LYS A 131 -2.89 5.30 -19.42
C LYS A 131 -1.37 5.41 -19.28
N ASP A 132 -0.80 4.75 -18.29
CA ASP A 132 0.58 5.00 -17.87
C ASP A 132 1.62 4.25 -18.71
N LYS A 133 1.21 3.31 -19.56
CA LYS A 133 2.12 2.70 -20.56
C LYS A 133 2.60 3.65 -21.67
N TRP A 134 2.02 4.85 -21.76
CA TRP A 134 2.35 5.85 -22.79
C TRP A 134 3.20 7.02 -22.27
N ILE A 135 3.71 6.94 -21.03
CA ILE A 135 4.61 7.98 -20.50
C ILE A 135 6.02 7.85 -21.09
N ASP A 136 6.81 8.93 -21.04
CA ASP A 136 8.19 8.92 -21.52
C ASP A 136 9.03 7.88 -20.75
N ALA A 137 9.84 7.12 -21.49
CA ALA A 137 10.68 6.05 -20.95
C ALA A 137 9.92 4.94 -20.17
N ALA A 138 8.62 4.77 -20.43
CA ALA A 138 7.81 3.76 -19.75
C ALA A 138 8.36 2.33 -19.94
N PRO A 139 8.31 1.48 -18.89
CA PRO A 139 8.55 0.05 -19.03
C PRO A 139 7.49 -0.60 -19.94
N GLN A 140 7.70 -1.86 -20.30
CA GLN A 140 6.64 -2.69 -20.87
C GLN A 140 5.66 -3.04 -19.75
N VAL A 141 4.51 -2.35 -19.74
CA VAL A 141 3.47 -2.55 -18.73
C VAL A 141 2.52 -3.66 -19.17
N TYR A 142 2.38 -4.68 -18.31
CA TYR A 142 1.43 -5.78 -18.47
C TYR A 142 0.39 -5.72 -17.36
N CYS A 143 -0.89 -5.71 -17.70
CA CYS A 143 -1.95 -5.68 -16.69
C CYS A 143 -2.90 -6.87 -16.82
N TYR A 144 -3.01 -7.59 -15.71
CA TYR A 144 -3.71 -8.86 -15.61
C TYR A 144 -4.87 -8.75 -14.63
N THR A 145 -5.97 -9.42 -14.98
CA THR A 145 -7.04 -9.72 -14.03
C THR A 145 -6.94 -11.19 -13.70
N GLU A 146 -6.75 -11.50 -12.42
CA GLU A 146 -6.81 -12.87 -11.93
C GLU A 146 -8.11 -13.13 -11.17
N SER A 147 -8.46 -14.40 -11.11
CA SER A 147 -9.59 -14.90 -10.33
C SER A 147 -9.20 -16.22 -9.68
N PHE A 148 -8.64 -16.14 -8.48
CA PHE A 148 -8.38 -17.31 -7.64
C PHE A 148 -9.64 -17.59 -6.82
N GLY A 149 -10.32 -18.70 -7.15
CA GLY A 149 -11.55 -19.17 -6.51
C GLY A 149 -11.27 -20.23 -5.46
#